data_AF-A0A5R9EBI8-F1
#
_entry.id   AF-A0A5R9EBI8-F1
#
_cell.length_a   1.000
_cell.length_b   1.000
_cell.length_c   1.000
_cell.angle_alpha   90.00
_cell.angle_beta   90.00
_cell.angle_gamma   90.00
#
_symmetry.space_group_name_H-M   'P 1'
#
loop_
_entity.id
_entity.type
_entity.pdbx_description
1 polymer ?
#
loop_
_entity_poly.entity_id
_entity_poly.type
_entity_poly.pdbx_seq_one_letter_code
_entity_poly.pdbx_strand_id
1 'polypeptide(L)'
;MRWAGAATGLTVNALITFSPDPDVDLLYGFPVFGLCVMAGVFAADVIARPSPGRRRAAEVTPRRIRDYVPRSLTAALAAQALALLVLLVLAATTASADTDGRPRRALSVTCPAGTHLLSPWPGPYYAWPAVGGLALGTVACALLLRRVTARSGNDDQRRISARAAVGAWGVLVTAPLFAVCVTMGLVVLSLPCGGAMMDVALSGLALAALTSALTAGHCLGVLLLPQAYIKDRP
;
A
#
# COMPACT_ATOMS: atom_id res chain seq x y z
N MET A 1 -13.04 0.48 -17.57
CA MET A 1 -13.21 -0.18 -16.24
C MET A 1 -12.06 0.05 -15.26
N ARG A 2 -10.80 0.26 -15.67
CA ARG A 2 -9.68 0.44 -14.70
C ARG A 2 -9.78 1.71 -13.83
N TRP A 3 -10.31 2.80 -14.38
CA TRP A 3 -10.63 4.02 -13.62
C TRP A 3 -11.74 3.82 -12.58
N ALA A 4 -12.59 2.79 -12.75
CA ALA A 4 -13.70 2.55 -11.84
C ALA A 4 -13.17 2.14 -10.45
N GLY A 5 -12.14 1.31 -10.34
CA GLY A 5 -11.56 0.95 -9.02
C GLY A 5 -11.01 2.15 -8.25
N ALA A 6 -10.28 3.04 -8.95
CA ALA A 6 -9.75 4.27 -8.35
C ALA A 6 -10.85 5.28 -8.02
N ALA A 7 -11.83 5.46 -8.91
CA ALA A 7 -12.98 6.35 -8.68
C ALA A 7 -13.89 5.82 -7.56
N THR A 8 -14.14 4.52 -7.51
CA THR A 8 -14.89 3.87 -6.43
C THR A 8 -14.13 3.97 -5.11
N GLY A 9 -12.81 3.79 -5.11
CA GLY A 9 -12.00 4.01 -3.90
C GLY A 9 -12.03 5.45 -3.42
N LEU A 10 -11.95 6.42 -4.33
CA LEU A 10 -12.03 7.84 -4.00
C LEU A 10 -13.42 8.22 -3.47
N THR A 11 -14.49 7.73 -4.10
CA THR A 11 -15.88 8.00 -3.68
C THR A 11 -16.22 7.33 -2.37
N VAL A 12 -15.82 6.06 -2.16
CA VAL A 12 -15.99 5.37 -0.88
C VAL A 12 -15.24 6.10 0.22
N ASN A 13 -13.99 6.52 -0.03
CA ASN A 13 -13.20 7.25 0.96
C ASN A 13 -13.76 8.66 1.26
N ALA A 14 -14.41 9.30 0.28
CA ALA A 14 -14.99 10.63 0.46
C ALA A 14 -16.40 10.63 1.06
N LEU A 15 -17.14 9.53 0.94
CA LEU A 15 -18.56 9.44 1.31
C LEU A 15 -18.82 8.58 2.55
N ILE A 16 -17.92 7.67 2.90
CA ILE A 16 -18.10 6.78 4.05
C ILE A 16 -17.24 7.28 5.20
N THR A 17 -17.92 7.74 6.24
CA THR A 17 -17.31 7.95 7.56
C THR A 17 -17.20 6.58 8.24
N PHE A 18 -15.99 6.03 8.31
CA PHE A 18 -15.71 4.72 8.91
C PHE A 18 -15.74 4.76 10.44
N SER A 19 -15.57 5.95 11.02
CA SER A 19 -15.56 6.16 12.46
C SER A 19 -16.00 7.58 12.82
N PRO A 20 -16.75 7.79 13.91
CA PRO A 20 -17.07 9.12 14.41
C PRO A 20 -15.82 9.90 14.89
N ASP A 21 -14.73 9.19 15.21
CA ASP A 21 -13.43 9.78 15.54
C ASP A 21 -12.69 10.18 14.23
N PRO A 22 -12.41 11.49 13.97
CA PRO A 22 -11.86 11.97 12.71
C PRO A 22 -10.45 11.41 12.41
N ASP A 23 -9.67 11.16 13.46
CA ASP A 23 -8.33 10.57 13.35
C ASP A 23 -8.36 9.13 12.84
N VAL A 24 -9.39 8.37 13.26
CA VAL A 24 -9.60 6.99 12.80
C VAL A 24 -10.03 6.99 11.35
N ASP A 25 -10.91 7.91 10.97
CA ASP A 25 -11.44 8.01 9.61
C ASP A 25 -10.32 8.29 8.59
N LEU A 26 -9.41 9.22 8.91
CA LEU A 26 -8.26 9.54 8.07
C LEU A 26 -7.29 8.34 7.92
N LEU A 27 -6.97 7.63 9.01
CA LEU A 27 -6.06 6.48 8.96
C LEU A 27 -6.66 5.27 8.24
N TYR A 28 -7.98 5.09 8.30
CA TYR A 28 -8.68 3.98 7.63
C TYR A 28 -8.89 4.25 6.14
N GLY A 29 -8.95 5.52 5.73
CA GLY A 29 -9.18 5.89 4.34
C GLY A 29 -8.13 5.43 3.34
N PHE A 30 -6.84 5.52 3.70
CA PHE A 30 -5.73 5.09 2.84
C PHE A 30 -5.72 3.58 2.50
N PRO A 31 -5.83 2.65 3.49
CA PRO A 31 -5.92 1.22 3.18
C PRO A 31 -7.21 0.86 2.43
N VAL A 32 -8.35 1.51 2.74
CA VAL A 32 -9.59 1.31 1.99
C VAL A 32 -9.45 1.72 0.53
N PHE A 33 -8.86 2.88 0.26
CA PHE A 33 -8.55 3.33 -1.10
C PHE A 33 -7.70 2.30 -1.85
N GLY A 34 -6.62 1.81 -1.23
CA GLY A 34 -5.77 0.77 -1.81
C GLY A 34 -6.52 -0.53 -2.11
N LEU A 35 -7.42 -0.95 -1.22
CA LEU A 35 -8.26 -2.14 -1.41
C LEU A 35 -9.27 -1.97 -2.56
N CYS A 36 -9.89 -0.81 -2.69
CA CYS A 36 -10.81 -0.52 -3.80
C CYS A 36 -10.09 -0.50 -5.15
N VAL A 37 -8.89 0.08 -5.22
CA VAL A 37 -8.04 0.04 -6.41
C VAL A 37 -7.73 -1.41 -6.80
N MET A 38 -7.31 -2.23 -5.83
CA MET A 38 -7.06 -3.67 -6.04
C MET A 38 -8.31 -4.41 -6.52
N ALA A 39 -9.46 -4.19 -5.87
CA ALA A 39 -10.72 -4.83 -6.23
C ALA A 39 -11.16 -4.48 -7.66
N GLY A 40 -10.99 -3.23 -8.08
CA GLY A 40 -11.30 -2.81 -9.45
C GLY A 40 -10.39 -3.45 -10.50
N VAL A 41 -9.10 -3.64 -10.20
CA VAL A 41 -8.18 -4.36 -11.09
C VAL A 41 -8.57 -5.84 -11.20
N PHE A 42 -8.95 -6.45 -10.08
CA PHE A 42 -9.50 -7.80 -10.06
C PHE A 42 -10.77 -7.96 -10.88
N ALA A 43 -11.74 -7.08 -10.67
CA ALA A 43 -13.00 -7.08 -11.42
C ALA A 43 -12.73 -6.91 -12.92
N ALA A 44 -11.83 -6.00 -13.30
CA ALA A 44 -11.44 -5.80 -14.69
C ALA A 44 -10.80 -7.06 -15.31
N ASP A 45 -9.94 -7.79 -14.59
CA ASP A 45 -9.38 -9.06 -15.09
C ASP A 45 -10.44 -10.16 -15.23
N VAL A 46 -11.40 -10.23 -14.30
CA VAL A 46 -12.50 -11.21 -14.33
C VAL A 46 -13.50 -10.91 -15.44
N ILE A 47 -13.75 -9.63 -15.76
CA ILE A 47 -14.69 -9.19 -16.80
C ILE A 47 -14.06 -9.27 -18.18
N ALA A 48 -12.77 -8.98 -18.34
CA ALA A 48 -12.05 -9.03 -19.62
C ALA A 48 -11.82 -10.46 -20.16
N ARG A 49 -12.63 -11.45 -19.74
CA ARG A 49 -12.61 -12.83 -20.23
C ARG A 49 -12.72 -12.86 -21.76
N PRO A 50 -11.70 -13.32 -22.48
CA PRO A 50 -11.87 -13.66 -23.89
C PRO A 50 -12.74 -14.92 -23.99
N SER A 51 -13.65 -14.93 -24.97
CA SER A 51 -14.36 -16.13 -25.42
C SER A 51 -13.37 -17.27 -25.70
N PRO A 52 -13.69 -18.55 -25.39
CA PRO A 52 -12.82 -19.70 -25.62
C PRO A 52 -12.62 -19.94 -27.13
N GLY A 53 -11.77 -19.13 -27.76
CA GLY A 53 -11.45 -19.19 -29.18
C GLY A 53 -10.13 -19.92 -29.43
N ARG A 54 -10.27 -21.15 -29.97
CA ARG A 54 -9.29 -21.98 -30.69
C ARG A 54 -7.84 -22.02 -30.16
N ARG A 55 -7.54 -23.11 -29.45
CA ARG A 55 -6.20 -23.61 -29.13
C ARG A 55 -5.31 -23.60 -30.39
N ARG A 56 -4.16 -22.91 -30.35
CA ARG A 56 -3.05 -23.13 -31.31
C ARG A 56 -1.69 -22.98 -30.64
N ALA A 57 -0.87 -24.00 -30.90
CA ALA A 57 0.57 -24.18 -30.77
C ALA A 57 1.24 -23.77 -29.45
N ALA A 58 1.72 -24.81 -28.74
CA ALA A 58 2.63 -24.70 -27.62
C ALA A 58 4.08 -24.63 -28.15
N GLU A 59 4.73 -23.49 -27.94
CA GLU A 59 6.20 -23.41 -27.97
C GLU A 59 6.67 -23.46 -26.52
N VAL A 60 7.21 -24.61 -26.12
CA VAL A 60 7.64 -24.89 -24.74
C VAL A 60 9.02 -24.27 -24.55
N THR A 61 9.04 -23.03 -24.10
CA THR A 61 10.21 -22.47 -23.39
C THR A 61 9.83 -22.33 -21.92
N PRO A 62 10.66 -22.81 -20.97
CA PRO A 62 10.40 -22.66 -19.55
C PRO A 62 10.53 -21.18 -19.16
N ARG A 63 9.44 -20.42 -19.31
CA ARG A 63 9.41 -18.96 -19.11
C ARG A 63 9.10 -18.64 -17.65
N ARG A 64 10.07 -18.04 -16.96
CA ARG A 64 9.95 -17.68 -15.54
C ARG A 64 9.16 -16.38 -15.41
N ILE A 65 8.25 -16.35 -14.45
CA ILE A 65 7.46 -15.18 -14.03
C ILE A 65 8.35 -13.94 -13.79
N ARG A 66 9.58 -14.19 -13.35
CA ARG A 66 10.62 -13.18 -13.09
C ARG A 66 11.09 -12.38 -14.31
N ASP A 67 10.70 -12.76 -15.53
CA ASP A 67 11.09 -12.06 -16.77
C ASP A 67 10.01 -11.07 -17.25
N TYR A 68 8.83 -11.11 -16.62
CA TYR A 68 7.68 -10.26 -16.95
C TYR A 68 7.43 -9.15 -15.92
N VAL A 69 8.04 -9.25 -14.74
CA VAL A 69 7.86 -8.33 -13.63
C VAL A 69 9.16 -7.53 -13.41
N PRO A 70 9.11 -6.19 -13.32
CA PRO A 70 10.30 -5.38 -13.03
C PRO A 70 10.86 -5.74 -11.65
N ARG A 71 11.97 -6.48 -11.63
CA ARG A 71 12.57 -7.03 -10.40
C ARG A 71 12.94 -5.96 -9.38
N SER A 72 13.46 -4.83 -9.86
CA SER A 72 13.80 -3.66 -9.05
C SER A 72 12.57 -3.08 -8.36
N LEU A 73 11.47 -2.90 -9.10
CA LEU A 73 10.21 -2.37 -8.54
C LEU A 73 9.62 -3.34 -7.51
N THR A 74 9.61 -4.66 -7.79
CA THR A 74 9.12 -5.62 -6.79
C THR A 74 9.96 -5.68 -5.54
N ALA A 75 11.28 -5.54 -5.67
CA ALA A 75 12.18 -5.51 -4.52
C ALA A 75 11.96 -4.24 -3.69
N ALA A 76 11.79 -3.08 -4.34
CA ALA A 76 11.45 -1.83 -3.68
C ALA A 76 10.11 -1.90 -2.94
N LEU A 77 9.06 -2.42 -3.59
CA LEU A 77 7.75 -2.59 -2.96
C LEU A 77 7.79 -3.59 -1.80
N ALA A 78 8.57 -4.67 -1.90
CA ALA A 78 8.77 -5.61 -0.80
C ALA A 78 9.51 -4.96 0.38
N ALA A 79 10.54 -4.15 0.11
CA ALA A 79 11.24 -3.39 1.15
C ALA A 79 10.30 -2.38 1.85
N GLN A 80 9.43 -1.71 1.09
CA GLN A 80 8.43 -0.80 1.65
C GLN A 80 7.36 -1.53 2.48
N ALA A 81 6.92 -2.72 2.04
CA ALA A 81 6.02 -3.54 2.82
C ALA A 81 6.66 -3.99 4.15
N LEU A 82 7.95 -4.35 4.11
CA LEU A 82 8.71 -4.69 5.32
C LEU A 82 8.86 -3.47 6.24
N ALA A 83 9.19 -2.29 5.69
CA ALA A 83 9.29 -1.05 6.45
C ALA A 83 7.95 -0.71 7.13
N LEU A 84 6.83 -0.85 6.41
CA LEU A 84 5.50 -0.68 6.98
C LEU A 84 5.27 -1.63 8.16
N LEU A 85 5.57 -2.92 8.01
CA LEU A 85 5.44 -3.88 9.10
C LEU A 85 6.31 -3.52 10.31
N VAL A 86 7.56 -3.12 10.09
CA VAL A 86 8.47 -2.70 11.16
C VAL A 86 7.92 -1.48 11.89
N LEU A 87 7.44 -0.46 11.17
CA LEU A 87 6.85 0.74 11.76
C LEU A 87 5.58 0.41 12.54
N LEU A 88 4.72 -0.48 12.05
CA LEU A 88 3.52 -0.91 12.77
C LEU A 88 3.85 -1.70 14.04
N VAL A 89 4.88 -2.56 14.00
CA VAL A 89 5.38 -3.27 15.19
C VAL A 89 5.92 -2.26 16.20
N LEU A 90 6.73 -1.29 15.75
CA LEU A 90 7.26 -0.23 16.60
C LEU A 90 6.14 0.61 17.21
N ALA A 91 5.14 0.98 16.41
CA ALA A 91 3.97 1.69 16.89
C ALA A 91 3.22 0.87 17.95
N ALA A 92 3.09 -0.43 17.73
CA ALA A 92 2.38 -1.30 18.65
C ALA A 92 3.11 -1.54 19.97
N THR A 93 4.44 -1.62 19.96
CA THR A 93 5.26 -1.80 21.17
C THR A 93 5.41 -0.51 21.98
N THR A 94 5.27 0.64 21.34
CA THR A 94 5.37 1.97 21.99
C THR A 94 4.01 2.56 22.36
N ALA A 95 2.90 1.93 21.95
CA ALA A 95 1.57 2.42 22.22
C ALA A 95 1.18 2.28 23.71
N SER A 96 0.72 3.37 24.29
CA SER A 96 0.13 3.47 25.63
C SER A 96 -1.39 3.67 25.57
N ALA A 97 -2.05 3.63 26.72
CA ALA A 97 -3.43 4.10 26.84
C ALA A 97 -3.52 5.62 26.57
N ASP A 98 -4.63 6.08 25.99
CA ASP A 98 -4.92 7.51 25.83
C ASP A 98 -5.46 8.16 27.13
N THR A 99 -5.76 9.46 27.06
CA THR A 99 -6.28 10.24 28.19
C THR A 99 -7.64 9.77 28.71
N ASP A 100 -8.41 9.07 27.87
CA ASP A 100 -9.71 8.47 28.21
C ASP A 100 -9.55 7.01 28.71
N GLY A 101 -8.31 6.54 28.90
CA GLY A 101 -7.99 5.18 29.31
C GLY A 101 -8.14 4.15 28.19
N ARG A 102 -8.34 4.57 26.94
CA ARG A 102 -8.50 3.64 25.81
C ARG A 102 -7.14 3.03 25.46
N PRO A 103 -6.99 1.70 25.47
CA PRO A 103 -5.68 1.08 25.34
C PRO A 103 -5.10 1.23 23.92
N ARG A 104 -3.78 1.51 23.88
CA ARG A 104 -2.92 1.43 22.69
C ARG A 104 -3.26 2.40 21.55
N ARG A 105 -3.66 3.63 21.90
CA ARG A 105 -4.01 4.71 20.95
C ARG A 105 -3.10 5.94 21.04
N ALA A 106 -2.31 6.05 22.10
CA ALA A 106 -1.41 7.18 22.32
C ALA A 106 0.04 6.71 22.46
N LEU A 107 0.97 7.66 22.36
CA LEU A 107 2.38 7.49 22.71
C LEU A 107 2.60 8.21 24.05
N SER A 108 3.06 7.49 25.06
CA SER A 108 3.51 8.08 26.33
C SER A 108 5.02 8.29 26.33
N VAL A 109 5.46 9.54 26.43
CA VAL A 109 6.90 9.88 26.55
C VAL A 109 7.13 10.69 27.81
N THR A 110 8.07 10.27 28.64
CA THR A 110 8.50 11.02 29.82
C THR A 110 9.66 11.94 29.45
N CYS A 111 9.38 13.24 29.43
CA CYS A 111 10.37 14.30 29.27
C CYS A 111 10.79 14.85 30.66
N PRO A 112 11.90 15.62 30.74
CA PRO A 112 12.28 16.29 32.00
C PRO A 112 11.18 17.21 32.56
N ALA A 113 10.34 17.76 31.70
CA ALA A 113 9.22 18.63 32.05
C ALA A 113 7.94 17.88 32.47
N GLY A 114 7.91 16.55 32.37
CA GLY A 114 6.74 15.72 32.68
C GLY A 114 6.46 14.63 31.64
N THR A 115 5.40 13.85 31.87
CA THR A 115 4.95 12.82 30.92
C THR A 115 3.94 13.42 29.95
N HIS A 116 4.19 13.25 28.66
CA HIS A 116 3.33 13.69 27.57
C HIS A 116 2.65 12.48 26.94
N LEU A 117 1.33 12.60 26.71
CA LEU A 117 0.52 11.63 25.98
C LEU A 117 0.15 12.25 24.64
N LEU A 118 0.56 11.63 23.55
CA LEU A 118 0.33 12.13 22.20
C LEU A 118 -0.50 11.13 21.40
N SER A 119 -1.63 11.58 20.88
CA SER A 119 -2.51 10.84 19.97
C SER A 119 -2.75 11.67 18.70
N PRO A 120 -3.04 11.04 17.55
CA PRO A 120 -3.18 9.61 17.32
C PRO A 120 -1.84 8.90 17.05
N TRP A 121 -1.53 7.87 17.84
CA TRP A 121 -0.39 7.00 17.56
C TRP A 121 -0.87 5.79 16.75
N PRO A 122 -0.19 5.39 15.65
CA PRO A 122 -0.64 4.30 14.77
C PRO A 122 -0.41 2.91 15.39
N GLY A 123 -0.82 2.74 16.65
CA GLY A 123 -0.81 1.49 17.38
C GLY A 123 -1.79 0.46 16.83
N PRO A 124 -1.94 -0.69 17.50
CA PRO A 124 -2.65 -1.84 16.96
C PRO A 124 -4.15 -1.59 16.70
N TYR A 125 -4.75 -0.60 17.39
CA TYR A 125 -6.11 -0.15 17.11
C TYR A 125 -6.27 0.43 15.69
N TYR A 126 -5.25 1.13 15.20
CA TYR A 126 -5.21 1.73 13.87
C TYR A 126 -4.49 0.87 12.83
N ALA A 127 -3.65 -0.08 13.28
CA ALA A 127 -2.85 -0.94 12.40
C ALA A 127 -3.65 -2.07 11.75
N TRP A 128 -4.76 -2.51 12.36
CA TRP A 128 -5.49 -3.70 11.91
C TRP A 128 -5.98 -3.62 10.44
N PRO A 129 -6.57 -2.51 9.96
CA PRO A 129 -6.95 -2.38 8.56
C PRO A 129 -5.77 -2.40 7.61
N ALA A 130 -4.64 -1.80 7.99
CA ALA A 130 -3.43 -1.79 7.19
C ALA A 130 -2.84 -3.20 7.05
N VAL A 131 -2.75 -3.96 8.15
CA VAL A 131 -2.26 -5.34 8.15
C VAL A 131 -3.22 -6.26 7.39
N GLY A 132 -4.52 -6.19 7.68
CA GLY A 132 -5.53 -6.98 7.00
C GLY A 132 -5.60 -6.69 5.50
N GLY A 133 -5.55 -5.41 5.13
CA GLY A 133 -5.50 -4.96 3.74
C GLY A 133 -4.25 -5.48 3.01
N LEU A 134 -3.07 -5.34 3.63
CA LEU A 134 -1.82 -5.84 3.08
C LEU A 134 -1.85 -7.37 2.89
N ALA A 135 -2.34 -8.13 3.87
CA ALA A 135 -2.46 -9.58 3.78
C ALA A 135 -3.43 -10.00 2.65
N LEU A 136 -4.61 -9.38 2.59
CA LEU A 136 -5.59 -9.67 1.53
C LEU A 136 -5.03 -9.30 0.16
N GLY A 137 -4.45 -8.12 -0.01
CA GLY A 137 -3.95 -7.67 -1.29
C GLY A 137 -2.68 -8.40 -1.77
N THR A 138 -1.82 -8.86 -0.85
CA THR A 138 -0.68 -9.73 -1.22
C THR A 138 -1.17 -11.09 -1.74
N VAL A 139 -2.11 -11.74 -1.05
CA VAL A 139 -2.75 -12.98 -1.50
C VAL A 139 -3.41 -12.77 -2.86
N ALA A 140 -4.15 -11.67 -2.99
CA ALA A 140 -4.86 -11.33 -4.20
C ALA A 140 -3.87 -11.11 -5.38
N CYS A 141 -2.82 -10.31 -5.19
CA CYS A 141 -1.77 -10.12 -6.19
C CYS A 141 -1.12 -11.46 -6.60
N ALA A 142 -0.81 -12.34 -5.65
CA ALA A 142 -0.26 -13.67 -5.93
C ALA A 142 -1.23 -14.54 -6.75
N LEU A 143 -2.54 -14.49 -6.44
CA LEU A 143 -3.56 -15.22 -7.19
C LEU A 143 -3.71 -14.69 -8.63
N LEU A 144 -3.66 -13.37 -8.84
CA LEU A 144 -3.67 -12.78 -10.19
C LEU A 144 -2.46 -13.24 -10.99
N LEU A 145 -1.27 -13.16 -10.42
CA LEU A 145 -0.04 -13.60 -11.08
C LEU A 145 -0.07 -15.10 -11.42
N ARG A 146 -0.56 -15.95 -10.51
CA ARG A 146 -0.77 -17.38 -10.78
C ARG A 146 -1.79 -17.61 -11.91
N ARG A 147 -2.89 -16.86 -11.95
CA ARG A 147 -3.90 -16.96 -13.02
C ARG A 147 -3.36 -16.52 -14.38
N VAL A 148 -2.62 -15.41 -14.44
CA VAL A 148 -2.01 -14.89 -15.67
C VAL A 148 -1.01 -15.89 -16.26
N THR A 149 -0.28 -16.60 -15.41
CA THR A 149 0.75 -17.55 -15.83
C THR A 149 0.19 -18.89 -16.25
N ALA A 150 -0.89 -19.35 -15.62
CA ALA A 150 -1.62 -20.55 -16.01
C ALA A 150 -2.42 -20.39 -17.32
N ARG A 151 -2.79 -19.17 -17.72
CA ARG A 151 -3.64 -18.91 -18.89
C ARG A 151 -2.83 -18.92 -20.20
N SER A 152 -3.15 -19.80 -21.17
CA SER A 152 -2.59 -19.70 -22.53
C SER A 152 -3.04 -18.39 -23.21
N GLY A 153 -2.10 -17.54 -23.64
CA GLY A 153 -2.43 -16.23 -24.24
C GLY A 153 -1.17 -15.43 -24.60
N ASN A 154 -1.33 -14.39 -25.43
CA ASN A 154 -0.25 -13.55 -25.96
C ASN A 154 0.63 -12.95 -24.84
N ASP A 155 1.95 -12.91 -25.03
CA ASP A 155 2.93 -12.45 -24.03
C ASP A 155 2.71 -11.00 -23.61
N ASP A 156 2.31 -10.14 -24.55
CA ASP A 156 2.09 -8.71 -24.27
C ASP A 156 0.93 -8.50 -23.29
N GLN A 157 -0.16 -9.25 -23.48
CA GLN A 157 -1.30 -9.20 -22.58
C GLN A 157 -0.92 -9.68 -21.16
N ARG A 158 -0.06 -10.71 -21.07
CA ARG A 158 0.45 -11.19 -19.77
C ARG A 158 1.31 -10.13 -19.09
N ARG A 159 2.19 -9.43 -19.81
CA ARG A 159 3.00 -8.32 -19.26
C ARG A 159 2.12 -7.20 -18.72
N ILE A 160 1.11 -6.79 -19.48
CA ILE A 160 0.21 -5.70 -19.08
C ILE A 160 -0.58 -6.08 -17.82
N SER A 161 -1.11 -7.31 -17.75
CA SER A 161 -1.83 -7.78 -16.56
C SER A 161 -0.90 -7.93 -15.34
N ALA A 162 0.30 -8.47 -15.52
CA ALA A 162 1.28 -8.59 -14.44
C ALA A 162 1.72 -7.23 -13.89
N ARG A 163 2.00 -6.25 -14.76
CA ARG A 163 2.34 -4.88 -14.36
C ARG A 163 1.18 -4.19 -13.64
N ALA A 164 -0.06 -4.38 -14.10
CA ALA A 164 -1.23 -3.83 -13.43
C ALA A 164 -1.45 -4.44 -12.03
N ALA A 165 -1.29 -5.76 -11.88
CA ALA A 165 -1.38 -6.41 -10.57
C ALA A 165 -0.31 -5.89 -9.59
N VAL A 166 0.93 -5.74 -10.07
CA VAL A 166 2.05 -5.23 -9.26
C VAL A 166 1.87 -3.74 -8.94
N GLY A 167 1.41 -2.92 -9.88
CA GLY A 167 1.10 -1.51 -9.63
C GLY A 167 -0.02 -1.34 -8.60
N ALA A 168 -1.09 -2.12 -8.69
CA ALA A 168 -2.18 -2.07 -7.72
C ALA A 168 -1.72 -2.52 -6.32
N TRP A 169 -0.91 -3.58 -6.24
CA TRP A 169 -0.28 -3.98 -4.98
C TRP A 169 0.65 -2.89 -4.44
N GLY A 170 1.38 -2.21 -5.31
CA GLY A 170 2.24 -1.09 -4.94
C GLY A 170 1.48 0.07 -4.31
N VAL A 171 0.34 0.48 -4.87
CA VAL A 171 -0.55 1.50 -4.25
C VAL A 171 -1.03 1.07 -2.86
N LEU A 172 -1.43 -0.20 -2.72
CA LEU A 172 -1.88 -0.76 -1.45
C LEU A 172 -0.80 -0.78 -0.37
N VAL A 173 0.48 -0.93 -0.73
CA VAL A 173 1.62 -0.91 0.21
C VAL A 173 2.03 0.53 0.55
N THR A 174 2.15 1.37 -0.47
CA THR A 174 2.76 2.70 -0.37
C THR A 174 1.85 3.73 0.27
N ALA A 175 0.52 3.64 0.05
CA ALA A 175 -0.42 4.58 0.67
C ALA A 175 -0.51 4.44 2.20
N PRO A 176 -0.65 3.23 2.79
CA PRO A 176 -0.58 3.06 4.24
C PRO A 176 0.80 3.40 4.82
N LEU A 177 1.89 3.07 4.12
CA LEU A 177 3.24 3.46 4.56
C LEU A 177 3.39 4.98 4.67
N PHE A 178 2.92 5.71 3.66
CA PHE A 178 2.90 7.17 3.68
C PHE A 178 2.13 7.70 4.91
N ALA A 179 0.91 7.21 5.12
CA ALA A 179 0.06 7.64 6.24
C ALA A 179 0.70 7.36 7.60
N VAL A 180 1.29 6.17 7.80
CA VAL A 180 1.99 5.79 9.04
C VAL A 180 3.22 6.69 9.26
N CYS A 181 4.03 6.94 8.23
CA CYS A 181 5.21 7.81 8.36
C CYS A 181 4.84 9.25 8.73
N VAL A 182 3.81 9.81 8.08
CA VAL A 182 3.35 11.18 8.34
C VAL A 182 2.76 11.31 9.75
N THR A 183 1.91 10.37 10.16
CA THR A 183 1.30 10.39 11.50
C THR A 183 2.35 10.25 12.61
N MET A 184 3.27 9.29 12.49
CA MET A 184 4.39 9.15 13.44
C MET A 184 5.26 10.41 13.45
N GLY A 185 5.57 10.98 12.28
CA GLY A 185 6.37 12.19 12.17
C GLY A 185 5.74 13.40 12.86
N LEU A 186 4.44 13.62 12.67
CA LEU A 186 3.70 14.71 13.33
C LEU A 186 3.66 14.55 14.85
N VAL A 187 3.47 13.32 15.34
CA VAL A 187 3.52 13.03 16.78
C VAL A 187 4.92 13.30 17.34
N VAL A 188 5.97 12.83 16.66
CA VAL A 188 7.35 13.04 17.10
C VAL A 188 7.73 14.54 17.08
N LEU A 189 7.28 15.31 16.09
CA LEU A 189 7.47 16.76 16.03
C LEU A 189 6.77 17.52 17.17
N SER A 190 5.74 16.92 17.76
CA SER A 190 4.98 17.52 18.87
C SER A 190 5.63 17.24 20.23
N LEU A 191 6.72 16.48 20.29
CA LEU A 191 7.44 16.22 21.53
C LEU A 191 8.29 17.44 21.93
N PRO A 192 8.15 17.95 23.17
CA PRO A 192 8.92 19.10 23.63
C PRO A 192 10.36 18.73 24.02
N CYS A 193 10.65 17.43 24.17
CA CYS A 193 11.99 16.93 24.41
C CYS A 193 12.51 16.20 23.18
N GLY A 194 13.59 16.73 22.62
CA GLY A 194 14.26 16.19 21.44
C GLY A 194 15.76 16.11 21.63
N GLY A 195 16.39 15.22 20.87
CA GLY A 195 17.84 15.08 20.77
C GLY A 195 18.19 14.42 19.45
N ALA A 196 19.47 14.10 19.23
CA ALA A 196 19.94 13.58 17.95
C ALA A 196 19.16 12.34 17.43
N MET A 197 18.66 11.49 18.33
CA MET A 197 17.84 10.33 17.96
C MET A 197 16.48 10.73 17.36
N MET A 198 15.89 11.84 17.83
CA MET A 198 14.66 12.40 17.27
C MET A 198 14.89 12.90 15.84
N ASP A 199 16.00 13.61 15.61
CA ASP A 199 16.34 14.13 14.28
C ASP A 199 16.57 13.01 13.26
N VAL A 200 17.25 11.93 13.70
CA VAL A 200 17.44 10.72 12.89
C VAL A 200 16.10 10.04 12.58
N ALA A 201 15.22 9.91 13.57
CA ALA A 201 13.89 9.33 13.37
C ALA A 201 13.04 10.16 12.40
N LEU A 202 13.01 11.49 12.55
CA LEU A 202 12.29 12.40 11.66
C LEU A 202 12.84 12.34 10.24
N SER A 203 14.15 12.32 10.07
CA SER A 203 14.80 12.18 8.76
C SER A 203 14.44 10.85 8.09
N GLY A 204 14.46 9.75 8.85
CA GLY A 204 14.07 8.43 8.36
C GLY A 204 12.60 8.36 7.95
N LEU A 205 11.70 8.92 8.76
CA LEU A 205 10.26 8.99 8.47
C LEU A 205 9.98 9.86 7.24
N ALA A 206 10.66 11.01 7.11
CA ALA A 206 10.51 11.90 5.96
C ALA A 206 10.99 11.21 4.66
N LEU A 207 12.13 10.52 4.70
CA LEU A 207 12.63 9.77 3.55
C LEU A 207 11.69 8.62 3.16
N ALA A 208 11.17 7.89 4.14
CA ALA A 208 10.20 6.81 3.91
C ALA A 208 8.89 7.36 3.33
N ALA A 209 8.38 8.49 3.85
CA ALA A 209 7.20 9.16 3.33
C ALA A 209 7.42 9.61 1.86
N LEU A 210 8.53 10.29 1.57
CA LEU A 210 8.83 10.78 0.22
C LEU A 210 8.98 9.64 -0.78
N THR A 211 9.73 8.59 -0.44
CA THR A 211 9.88 7.41 -1.31
C THR A 211 8.55 6.68 -1.50
N SER A 212 7.71 6.57 -0.46
CA SER A 212 6.36 6.01 -0.57
C SER A 212 5.44 6.82 -1.50
N ALA A 213 5.48 8.15 -1.42
CA ALA A 213 4.67 9.02 -2.30
C ALA A 213 5.11 8.90 -3.78
N LEU A 214 6.42 8.92 -4.04
CA LEU A 214 6.96 8.78 -5.40
C LEU A 214 6.63 7.41 -6.01
N THR A 215 6.76 6.34 -5.21
CA THR A 215 6.43 4.98 -5.65
C THR A 215 4.92 4.79 -5.84
N ALA A 216 4.07 5.37 -4.99
CA ALA A 216 2.62 5.39 -5.18
C ALA A 216 2.25 6.08 -6.50
N GLY A 217 2.83 7.26 -6.76
CA GLY A 217 2.63 8.02 -8.00
C GLY A 217 3.08 7.23 -9.22
N HIS A 218 4.22 6.55 -9.15
CA HIS A 218 4.69 5.67 -10.22
C HIS A 218 3.73 4.49 -10.45
N CYS A 219 3.28 3.82 -9.39
CA CYS A 219 2.36 2.69 -9.47
C CYS A 219 1.00 3.11 -10.07
N LEU A 220 0.48 4.28 -9.68
CA LEU A 220 -0.71 4.88 -10.28
C LEU A 220 -0.48 5.23 -11.76
N GLY A 221 0.68 5.81 -12.11
CA GLY A 221 1.03 6.10 -13.49
C GLY A 221 1.02 4.84 -14.37
N VAL A 222 1.62 3.74 -13.89
CA VAL A 222 1.62 2.44 -14.58
C VAL A 222 0.20 1.87 -14.73
N LEU A 223 -0.69 2.10 -13.75
CA LEU A 223 -2.08 1.65 -13.81
C LEU A 223 -2.93 2.45 -14.79
N LEU A 224 -2.77 3.78 -14.80
CA LEU A 224 -3.61 4.72 -15.53
C LEU A 224 -3.14 4.94 -16.97
N LEU A 225 -1.84 4.84 -17.25
CA LEU A 225 -1.22 5.13 -18.55
C LEU A 225 -0.44 3.92 -19.11
N PRO A 226 -1.08 2.77 -19.37
CA PRO A 226 -0.39 1.58 -19.87
C PRO A 226 0.20 1.79 -21.28
N GLN A 227 -0.37 2.71 -22.06
CA GLN A 227 0.02 3.01 -23.45
C GLN A 227 1.41 3.67 -23.54
N ALA A 228 1.79 4.50 -22.57
CA ALA A 228 3.11 5.15 -22.54
C ALA A 228 4.24 4.11 -22.42
N TYR A 229 4.02 3.07 -21.61
CA TYR A 229 4.99 2.00 -21.39
C TYR A 229 5.06 0.94 -22.51
N ILE A 230 4.15 0.99 -23.48
CA ILE A 230 4.17 0.12 -24.67
C ILE A 230 4.97 0.78 -25.80
N LYS A 231 5.01 2.13 -25.84
CA LYS A 231 5.62 2.91 -26.94
C LYS A 231 7.15 3.06 -26.83
N ASP A 232 7.73 2.80 -25.66
CA ASP A 232 9.18 2.90 -25.41
C ASP A 232 10.00 1.66 -25.85
N ARG A 233 9.51 0.89 -26.83
CA ARG A 233 10.35 -0.11 -27.52
C ARG A 233 10.49 0.26 -29.00
N PRO A 234 11.69 0.64 -29.46
CA PRO A 234 12.01 0.60 -30.89
C PRO A 234 11.98 -0.83 -31.42
#